data_AF-A0A433U6E5-F1
#
_entry.id   AF-A0A433U6E5-F1
#
_cell.length_a   1.000
_cell.length_b   1.000
_cell.length_c   1.000
_cell.angle_alpha   90.00
_cell.angle_beta   90.00
_cell.angle_gamma   90.00
#
_symmetry.space_group_name_H-M   'P 1'
#
loop_
_entity.id
_entity.type
_entity.pdbx_description
1 polymer ?
#
loop_
_entity_poly.entity_id
_entity_poly.type
_entity_poly.pdbx_seq_one_letter_code
_entity_poly.pdbx_strand_id
1 'polypeptide(L)'
;MDRIVSLLDERLLKASMGIAAAAAVCVPTSYYLYGRYMRAKMNRKIEARGQRARDKMQKMRDDLAKQELDDTIPQLSFQDLHKALQDGSLSATAVLRAYQAKALKLNDRVNAITDVLEDANAIANGLDALPSSKRGPLHGVPVSLKESCGLKGQDCTAGFGELIDVPWRADSVLVQVLKSKGAIPFVRTNLPQGMRSFACANPIYGETHSPLLKGRAPGGSSGGEGALIGGGGSILGVGSDIGGSIRIPACYCGIYALKPTAGRLSLIGSFEADAGCGQQLVKSTEGPLGRDVSCLVQFMEAVLCQEMFDLDSSTPPIPFRREMYENWKPLKIGYYVYDDCTRCVPAVERAVMLAKATLEKLGHTLVEIKPYKAFYAFIKFLIPALIGHDARSYKDLLKFDDSCGLMNEPYKFHKKSYRERWFWAKLEELQ
;
A
#
# COMPACT_ATOMS: atom_id res chain seq x y z
N MET A 1 27.30 -40.94 -60.94
CA MET A 1 27.17 -40.73 -59.48
C MET A 1 27.06 -39.25 -59.13
N ASP A 2 27.91 -38.39 -59.69
CA ASP A 2 27.99 -36.96 -59.33
C ASP A 2 26.69 -36.16 -59.50
N ARG A 3 25.90 -36.46 -60.55
CA ARG A 3 24.59 -35.82 -60.75
C ARG A 3 23.58 -36.14 -59.65
N ILE A 4 23.60 -37.36 -59.13
CA ILE A 4 22.69 -37.82 -58.05
C ILE A 4 23.10 -37.21 -56.71
N VAL A 5 24.41 -37.10 -56.45
CA VAL A 5 24.95 -36.44 -55.24
C VAL A 5 24.60 -34.94 -55.23
N SER A 6 24.75 -34.24 -56.37
CA SER A 6 24.37 -32.81 -56.46
C SER A 6 22.88 -32.54 -56.25
N LEU A 7 22.01 -33.43 -56.75
CA LEU A 7 20.56 -33.33 -56.59
C LEU A 7 20.10 -33.65 -55.16
N LEU A 8 20.79 -34.56 -54.47
CA LEU A 8 20.55 -34.86 -53.06
C LEU A 8 20.97 -33.67 -52.18
N ASP A 9 22.10 -33.04 -52.48
CA ASP A 9 22.63 -31.89 -51.73
C ASP A 9 21.73 -30.65 -51.90
N GLU A 10 21.26 -30.36 -53.12
CA GLU A 10 20.34 -29.24 -53.38
C GLU A 10 18.94 -29.46 -52.75
N ARG A 11 18.46 -30.71 -52.71
CA ARG A 11 17.20 -31.07 -52.02
C ARG A 11 17.34 -30.98 -50.50
N LEU A 12 18.47 -31.41 -49.93
CA LEU A 12 18.79 -31.25 -48.51
C LEU A 12 18.92 -29.77 -48.12
N LEU A 13 19.53 -28.95 -48.97
CA LEU A 13 19.62 -27.50 -48.76
C LEU A 13 18.23 -26.83 -48.80
N LYS A 14 17.39 -27.17 -49.79
CA LYS A 14 16.02 -26.64 -49.88
C LYS A 14 15.13 -27.12 -48.71
N ALA A 15 15.29 -28.37 -48.28
CA ALA A 15 14.57 -28.91 -47.12
C ALA A 15 15.01 -28.23 -45.82
N SER A 16 16.31 -28.02 -45.61
CA SER A 16 16.84 -27.31 -44.43
C SER A 16 16.44 -25.83 -44.42
N MET A 17 16.48 -25.14 -45.57
CA MET A 17 15.95 -23.78 -45.72
C MET A 17 14.44 -23.71 -45.48
N GLY A 18 13.67 -24.72 -45.93
CA GLY A 18 12.23 -24.83 -45.68
C GLY A 18 11.91 -25.05 -44.19
N ILE A 19 12.68 -25.88 -43.49
CA ILE A 19 12.57 -26.09 -42.04
C ILE A 19 12.94 -24.81 -41.28
N ALA A 20 14.02 -24.13 -41.69
CA ALA A 20 14.45 -22.87 -41.07
C ALA A 20 13.40 -21.76 -41.28
N ALA A 21 12.82 -21.64 -42.48
CA ALA A 21 11.73 -20.70 -42.78
C ALA A 21 10.45 -21.02 -42.00
N ALA A 22 10.07 -22.30 -41.91
CA ALA A 22 8.94 -22.74 -41.09
C ALA A 22 9.17 -22.45 -39.61
N ALA A 23 10.37 -22.72 -39.07
CA ALA A 23 10.73 -22.40 -37.69
C ALA A 23 10.71 -20.88 -37.44
N ALA A 24 11.19 -20.08 -38.39
CA ALA A 24 11.21 -18.61 -38.32
C ALA A 24 9.80 -17.98 -38.29
N VAL A 25 8.77 -18.68 -38.77
CA VAL A 25 7.37 -18.24 -38.68
C VAL A 25 6.64 -18.89 -37.50
N CYS A 26 6.77 -20.20 -37.32
CA CYS A 26 6.06 -20.97 -36.31
C CYS A 26 6.49 -20.62 -34.88
N VAL A 27 7.78 -20.37 -34.62
CA VAL A 27 8.26 -20.03 -33.27
C VAL A 27 7.74 -18.65 -32.84
N PRO A 28 7.91 -17.55 -33.61
CA PRO A 28 7.34 -16.25 -33.24
C PRO A 28 5.82 -16.26 -33.16
N THR A 29 5.14 -16.97 -34.08
CA THR A 29 3.67 -17.10 -34.06
C THR A 29 3.21 -17.84 -32.81
N SER A 30 3.85 -18.96 -32.46
CA SER A 30 3.53 -19.71 -31.23
C SER A 30 3.79 -18.88 -29.99
N TYR A 31 4.90 -18.14 -29.93
CA TYR A 31 5.21 -17.23 -28.82
C TYR A 31 4.17 -16.10 -28.71
N TYR A 32 3.75 -15.53 -29.84
CA TYR A 32 2.70 -14.51 -29.90
C TYR A 32 1.35 -15.04 -29.43
N LEU A 33 0.92 -16.20 -29.94
CA LEU A 33 -0.32 -16.86 -29.53
C LEU A 33 -0.31 -17.24 -28.05
N TYR A 34 0.81 -17.77 -27.56
CA TYR A 34 1.02 -18.04 -26.14
C TYR A 34 0.90 -16.77 -25.29
N GLY A 35 1.55 -15.67 -25.72
CA GLY A 35 1.43 -14.38 -25.06
C GLY A 35 -0.01 -13.87 -25.00
N ARG A 36 -0.77 -13.98 -26.10
CA ARG A 36 -2.21 -13.63 -26.13
C ARG A 36 -3.04 -14.50 -25.18
N TYR A 37 -2.79 -15.81 -25.19
CA TYR A 37 -3.45 -16.75 -24.29
C TYR A 37 -3.18 -16.40 -22.82
N MET A 38 -1.92 -16.16 -22.46
CA MET A 38 -1.53 -15.81 -21.09
C MET A 38 -2.15 -14.48 -20.64
N ARG A 39 -2.21 -13.46 -21.50
CA ARG A 39 -2.91 -12.19 -21.21
C ARG A 39 -4.41 -12.39 -21.00
N ALA A 40 -5.07 -13.16 -21.88
CA ALA A 40 -6.49 -13.45 -21.73
C ALA A 40 -6.78 -14.22 -20.43
N LYS A 41 -5.91 -15.18 -20.07
CA LYS A 41 -5.97 -15.90 -18.79
C LYS A 41 -5.78 -14.94 -17.61
N MET A 42 -4.84 -14.01 -17.71
CA MET A 42 -4.59 -12.98 -16.70
C MET A 42 -5.81 -12.09 -16.48
N ASN A 43 -6.39 -11.56 -17.56
CA ASN A 43 -7.56 -10.69 -17.48
C ASN A 43 -8.76 -11.38 -16.83
N ARG A 44 -8.98 -12.68 -17.13
CA ARG A 44 -10.00 -13.48 -16.43
C ARG A 44 -9.74 -13.62 -14.93
N LYS A 45 -8.47 -13.81 -14.52
CA LYS A 45 -8.10 -13.84 -13.09
C LYS A 45 -8.36 -12.51 -12.40
N ILE A 46 -7.96 -11.40 -13.04
CA ILE A 46 -8.15 -10.03 -12.56
C ILE A 46 -9.65 -9.76 -12.34
N GLU A 47 -10.47 -10.04 -13.36
CA GLU A 47 -11.93 -9.86 -13.30
C GLU A 47 -12.57 -10.73 -12.20
N ALA A 48 -12.19 -12.01 -12.13
CA ALA A 48 -12.70 -12.93 -11.11
C ALA A 48 -12.33 -12.48 -9.69
N ARG A 49 -11.09 -12.01 -9.46
CA ARG A 49 -10.66 -11.49 -8.16
C ARG A 49 -11.45 -10.24 -7.76
N GLY A 50 -11.63 -9.30 -8.69
CA GLY A 50 -12.44 -8.11 -8.46
C GLY A 50 -13.90 -8.46 -8.16
N GLN A 51 -14.46 -9.46 -8.84
CA GLN A 51 -15.82 -9.94 -8.57
C GLN A 51 -15.94 -10.56 -7.17
N ARG A 52 -15.00 -11.43 -6.77
CA ARG A 52 -14.98 -12.01 -5.40
C ARG A 52 -14.99 -10.93 -4.31
N ALA A 53 -14.22 -9.85 -4.51
CA ALA A 53 -14.21 -8.73 -3.57
C ALA A 53 -15.58 -8.03 -3.49
N ARG A 54 -16.23 -7.77 -4.64
CA ARG A 54 -17.58 -7.22 -4.70
C ARG A 54 -18.62 -8.12 -4.03
N ASP A 55 -18.57 -9.43 -4.28
CA ASP A 55 -19.50 -10.40 -3.70
C ASP A 55 -19.38 -10.44 -2.17
N LYS A 56 -18.16 -10.44 -1.63
CA LYS A 56 -17.94 -10.38 -0.18
C LYS A 56 -18.44 -9.07 0.43
N MET A 57 -18.21 -7.94 -0.23
CA MET A 57 -18.75 -6.65 0.20
C MET A 57 -20.28 -6.65 0.19
N GLN A 58 -20.91 -7.22 -0.84
CA GLN A 58 -22.37 -7.34 -0.91
C GLN A 58 -22.92 -8.22 0.21
N LYS A 59 -22.33 -9.40 0.45
CA LYS A 59 -22.68 -10.28 1.57
C LYS A 59 -22.62 -9.53 2.91
N MET A 60 -21.56 -8.76 3.14
CA MET A 60 -21.46 -7.93 4.34
C MET A 60 -22.55 -6.86 4.43
N ARG A 61 -22.96 -6.23 3.32
CA ARG A 61 -24.12 -5.30 3.30
C ARG A 61 -25.41 -6.02 3.71
N ASP A 62 -25.65 -7.19 3.14
CA ASP A 62 -26.87 -7.97 3.41
C ASP A 62 -26.93 -8.41 4.88
N ASP A 63 -25.79 -8.72 5.50
CA ASP A 63 -25.71 -9.08 6.91
C ASP A 63 -25.90 -7.87 7.83
N LEU A 64 -25.32 -6.71 7.48
CA LEU A 64 -25.50 -5.45 8.23
C LEU A 64 -26.93 -4.91 8.14
N ALA A 65 -27.63 -5.11 7.02
CA ALA A 65 -29.03 -4.70 6.85
C ALA A 65 -29.99 -5.39 7.84
N LYS A 66 -29.56 -6.49 8.48
CA LYS A 66 -30.32 -7.22 9.50
C LYS A 66 -29.99 -6.78 10.92
N GLN A 67 -29.04 -5.86 11.10
CA GLN A 67 -28.57 -5.41 12.42
C GLN A 67 -29.06 -3.98 12.70
N GLU A 68 -29.23 -3.67 13.99
CA GLU A 68 -29.37 -2.29 14.43
C GLU A 68 -27.99 -1.62 14.39
N LEU A 69 -27.91 -0.44 13.78
CA LEU A 69 -26.67 0.31 13.58
C LEU A 69 -26.77 1.65 14.28
N ASP A 70 -25.73 1.97 15.06
CA ASP A 70 -25.58 3.29 15.65
C ASP A 70 -24.61 4.14 14.80
N ASP A 71 -25.19 5.02 13.99
CA ASP A 71 -24.46 5.94 13.10
C ASP A 71 -23.73 7.08 13.85
N THR A 72 -23.92 7.19 15.18
CA THR A 72 -23.21 8.15 16.02
C THR A 72 -21.82 7.65 16.42
N ILE A 73 -21.62 6.33 16.53
CA ILE A 73 -20.33 5.73 16.93
C ILE A 73 -19.16 6.23 16.06
N PRO A 74 -19.24 6.23 14.71
CA PRO A 74 -18.11 6.67 13.90
C PRO A 74 -17.84 8.20 13.93
N GLN A 75 -18.65 8.96 14.67
CA GLN A 75 -18.47 10.39 14.90
C GLN A 75 -17.66 10.69 16.16
N LEU A 76 -17.53 9.71 17.07
CA LEU A 76 -16.71 9.82 18.27
C LEU A 76 -15.24 10.09 17.93
N SER A 77 -14.57 10.83 18.82
CA SER A 77 -13.11 10.93 18.81
C SER A 77 -12.50 9.55 19.11
N PHE A 78 -11.24 9.33 18.74
CA PHE A 78 -10.57 8.09 19.12
C PHE A 78 -10.52 7.88 20.62
N GLN A 79 -10.29 8.94 21.40
CA GLN A 79 -10.22 8.86 22.86
C GLN A 79 -11.56 8.43 23.47
N ASP A 80 -12.67 9.00 23.00
CA ASP A 80 -14.00 8.66 23.50
C ASP A 80 -14.39 7.24 23.11
N LEU A 81 -14.14 6.84 21.86
CA LEU A 81 -14.38 5.47 21.39
C LEU A 81 -13.55 4.46 22.17
N HIS A 82 -12.25 4.74 22.34
CA HIS A 82 -11.32 3.89 23.07
C HIS A 82 -11.74 3.74 24.53
N LYS A 83 -12.08 4.83 25.20
CA LYS A 83 -12.59 4.80 26.58
C LYS A 83 -13.87 3.97 26.69
N ALA A 84 -14.83 4.18 25.80
CA ALA A 84 -16.10 3.46 25.79
C ALA A 84 -15.95 1.94 25.56
N LEU A 85 -14.99 1.55 24.72
CA LEU A 85 -14.61 0.13 24.54
C LEU A 85 -13.92 -0.44 25.79
N GLN A 86 -13.05 0.34 26.44
CA GLN A 86 -12.32 -0.09 27.63
C GLN A 86 -13.24 -0.24 28.85
N ASP A 87 -14.20 0.66 29.06
CA ASP A 87 -15.16 0.59 30.17
C ASP A 87 -16.37 -0.31 29.86
N GLY A 88 -16.60 -0.66 28.58
CA GLY A 88 -17.67 -1.55 28.14
C GLY A 88 -19.02 -0.87 27.92
N SER A 89 -19.07 0.47 27.93
CA SER A 89 -20.26 1.21 27.52
C SER A 89 -20.59 1.04 26.03
N LEU A 90 -19.59 0.74 25.20
CA LEU A 90 -19.77 0.25 23.84
C LEU A 90 -19.15 -1.14 23.69
N SER A 91 -19.87 -2.04 23.01
CA SER A 91 -19.35 -3.37 22.63
C SER A 91 -18.50 -3.29 21.36
N ALA A 92 -17.48 -4.13 21.27
CA ALA A 92 -16.64 -4.29 20.10
C ALA A 92 -17.46 -4.66 18.86
N THR A 93 -18.50 -5.48 19.01
CA THR A 93 -19.42 -5.84 17.93
C THR A 93 -20.24 -4.65 17.42
N ALA A 94 -20.77 -3.81 18.32
CA ALA A 94 -21.51 -2.61 17.92
C ALA A 94 -20.59 -1.63 17.18
N VAL A 95 -19.38 -1.41 17.70
CA VAL A 95 -18.39 -0.54 17.07
C VAL A 95 -17.97 -1.06 15.70
N LEU A 96 -17.64 -2.34 15.59
CA LEU A 96 -17.25 -2.95 14.32
C LEU A 96 -18.34 -2.79 13.26
N ARG A 97 -19.60 -3.10 13.59
CA ARG A 97 -20.73 -2.99 12.65
C ARG A 97 -20.95 -1.58 12.16
N ALA A 98 -20.88 -0.59 13.06
CA ALA A 98 -20.99 0.83 12.70
C ALA A 98 -19.89 1.25 11.71
N TYR A 99 -18.64 0.82 11.94
CA TYR A 99 -17.54 1.08 11.02
C TYR A 99 -17.64 0.32 9.71
N GLN A 100 -18.05 -0.96 9.70
CA GLN A 100 -18.28 -1.72 8.48
C GLN A 100 -19.36 -1.07 7.60
N ALA A 101 -20.49 -0.65 8.19
CA ALA A 101 -21.56 0.02 7.47
C ALA A 101 -21.09 1.34 6.85
N LYS A 102 -20.38 2.17 7.63
CA LYS A 102 -19.84 3.44 7.14
C LYS A 102 -18.77 3.24 6.08
N ALA A 103 -17.89 2.26 6.24
CA ALA A 103 -16.86 1.90 5.28
C ALA A 103 -17.47 1.51 3.93
N LEU A 104 -18.46 0.62 3.93
CA LEU A 104 -19.14 0.16 2.71
C LEU A 104 -19.89 1.31 2.03
N LYS A 105 -20.63 2.14 2.78
CA LYS A 105 -21.33 3.31 2.23
C LYS A 105 -20.35 4.31 1.61
N LEU A 106 -19.21 4.55 2.25
CA LEU A 106 -18.17 5.43 1.71
C LEU A 106 -17.53 4.82 0.45
N ASN A 107 -17.30 3.51 0.45
CA ASN A 107 -16.66 2.79 -0.64
C ASN A 107 -17.39 2.94 -1.98
N ASP A 108 -18.72 3.06 -1.96
CA ASP A 108 -19.52 3.32 -3.17
C ASP A 108 -19.09 4.59 -3.92
N ARG A 109 -18.51 5.56 -3.19
CA ARG A 109 -18.03 6.83 -3.75
C ARG A 109 -16.52 6.86 -4.00
N VAL A 110 -15.73 6.20 -3.14
CA VAL A 110 -14.26 6.35 -3.13
C VAL A 110 -13.50 5.14 -3.63
N ASN A 111 -14.12 3.95 -3.69
CA ASN A 111 -13.50 2.69 -4.10
C ASN A 111 -12.15 2.43 -3.38
N ALA A 112 -12.17 2.46 -2.05
CA ALA A 112 -11.00 2.31 -1.18
C ALA A 112 -10.79 0.89 -0.66
N ILE A 113 -11.80 0.01 -0.71
CA ILE A 113 -11.76 -1.34 -0.12
C ILE A 113 -11.46 -2.39 -1.19
N THR A 114 -10.45 -3.23 -0.95
CA THR A 114 -10.08 -4.35 -1.83
C THR A 114 -10.62 -5.69 -1.36
N ASP A 115 -10.82 -5.84 -0.05
CA ASP A 115 -11.43 -7.03 0.54
C ASP A 115 -12.02 -6.69 1.93
N VAL A 116 -13.01 -7.47 2.35
CA VAL A 116 -13.56 -7.43 3.70
C VAL A 116 -13.11 -8.67 4.47
N LEU A 117 -12.77 -8.52 5.75
CA LEU A 117 -12.23 -9.61 6.56
C LEU A 117 -13.37 -10.34 7.28
N GLU A 118 -13.68 -11.55 6.82
CA GLU A 118 -14.82 -12.34 7.30
C GLU A 118 -14.68 -12.79 8.77
N ASP A 119 -13.45 -12.89 9.28
CA ASP A 119 -13.16 -13.24 10.68
C ASP A 119 -13.37 -12.06 11.65
N ALA A 120 -13.52 -10.82 11.17
CA ALA A 120 -13.64 -9.63 12.01
C ALA A 120 -14.81 -9.72 13.01
N ASN A 121 -15.97 -10.24 12.60
CA ASN A 121 -17.13 -10.41 13.47
C ASN A 121 -16.88 -11.46 14.56
N ALA A 122 -16.16 -12.55 14.24
CA ALA A 122 -15.81 -13.57 15.23
C ALA A 122 -14.81 -13.01 16.26
N ILE A 123 -13.85 -12.19 15.82
CA ILE A 123 -12.92 -11.49 16.71
C ILE A 123 -13.69 -10.54 17.64
N ALA A 124 -14.60 -9.72 17.10
CA ALA A 124 -15.40 -8.79 17.90
C ALA A 124 -16.22 -9.50 18.99
N ASN A 125 -16.93 -10.58 18.62
CA ASN A 125 -17.70 -11.39 19.57
C ASN A 125 -16.80 -11.99 20.67
N GLY A 126 -15.60 -12.47 20.31
CA GLY A 126 -14.63 -13.00 21.26
C GLY A 126 -14.13 -11.93 22.24
N LEU A 127 -13.92 -10.70 21.77
CA LEU A 127 -13.52 -9.56 22.59
C LEU A 127 -14.64 -9.13 23.55
N ASP A 128 -15.89 -9.09 23.10
CA ASP A 128 -17.04 -8.77 23.95
C ASP A 128 -17.21 -9.74 25.14
N ALA A 129 -16.80 -10.99 24.97
CA ALA A 129 -16.82 -12.00 26.02
C ALA A 129 -15.64 -11.90 27.02
N LEU A 130 -14.63 -11.05 26.77
CA LEU A 130 -13.49 -10.90 27.67
C LEU A 130 -13.85 -10.05 28.90
N PRO A 131 -13.42 -10.47 30.10
CA PRO A 131 -13.51 -9.60 31.28
C PRO A 131 -12.61 -8.36 31.09
N SER A 132 -12.99 -7.24 31.72
CA SER A 132 -12.26 -5.98 31.64
C SER A 132 -10.77 -6.12 31.96
N SER A 133 -10.40 -7.00 32.90
CA SER A 133 -9.01 -7.29 33.29
C SER A 133 -8.14 -7.94 32.21
N LYS A 134 -8.74 -8.48 31.14
CA LYS A 134 -8.05 -9.10 30.01
C LYS A 134 -8.09 -8.24 28.74
N ARG A 135 -8.66 -7.04 28.79
CA ARG A 135 -8.74 -6.13 27.64
C ARG A 135 -7.34 -5.59 27.32
N GLY A 136 -6.93 -5.73 26.06
CA GLY A 136 -5.69 -5.16 25.55
C GLY A 136 -5.81 -3.65 25.29
N PRO A 137 -4.68 -2.97 25.02
CA PRO A 137 -4.66 -1.51 24.83
C PRO A 137 -5.42 -1.03 23.59
N LEU A 138 -5.75 -1.91 22.65
CA LEU A 138 -6.56 -1.61 21.45
C LEU A 138 -7.87 -2.41 21.42
N HIS A 139 -8.35 -2.87 22.58
CA HIS A 139 -9.56 -3.69 22.69
C HIS A 139 -10.73 -3.12 21.88
N GLY A 140 -11.21 -3.92 20.93
CA GLY A 140 -12.38 -3.61 20.10
C GLY A 140 -12.18 -2.53 19.04
N VAL A 141 -10.98 -1.95 18.92
CA VAL A 141 -10.71 -0.89 17.95
C VAL A 141 -10.67 -1.47 16.52
N PRO A 142 -11.54 -1.05 15.60
CA PRO A 142 -11.48 -1.48 14.21
C PRO A 142 -10.29 -0.84 13.49
N VAL A 143 -9.51 -1.66 12.78
CA VAL A 143 -8.31 -1.24 12.06
C VAL A 143 -8.39 -1.63 10.59
N SER A 144 -8.23 -0.65 9.70
CA SER A 144 -8.06 -0.91 8.26
C SER A 144 -6.61 -1.25 7.95
N LEU A 145 -6.40 -2.19 7.02
CA LEU A 145 -5.06 -2.62 6.63
C LEU A 145 -4.84 -2.35 5.14
N LYS A 146 -3.75 -1.68 4.78
CA LYS A 146 -3.32 -1.65 3.38
C LYS A 146 -3.17 -3.07 2.83
N GLU A 147 -3.54 -3.30 1.57
CA GLU A 147 -3.45 -4.64 0.95
C GLU A 147 -2.02 -5.22 0.95
N SER A 148 -0.98 -4.42 1.23
CA SER A 148 0.39 -4.92 1.41
C SER A 148 0.66 -5.59 2.76
N CYS A 149 -0.18 -5.37 3.78
CA CYS A 149 0.00 -6.01 5.09
C CYS A 149 -0.43 -7.48 4.99
N GLY A 150 0.47 -8.42 5.21
CA GLY A 150 0.18 -9.85 5.01
C GLY A 150 -0.84 -10.38 6.01
N LEU A 151 -1.73 -11.24 5.48
CA LEU A 151 -2.81 -11.90 6.22
C LEU A 151 -2.88 -13.37 5.81
N LYS A 152 -2.94 -14.26 6.79
CA LYS A 152 -3.03 -15.70 6.59
C LYS A 152 -4.24 -16.04 5.71
N GLY A 153 -4.01 -16.82 4.66
CA GLY A 153 -5.04 -17.29 3.74
C GLY A 153 -5.55 -16.25 2.75
N GLN A 154 -5.00 -15.03 2.75
CA GLN A 154 -5.38 -13.96 1.83
C GLN A 154 -4.26 -13.66 0.82
N ASP A 155 -4.64 -13.29 -0.40
CA ASP A 155 -3.70 -12.82 -1.42
C ASP A 155 -3.17 -11.45 -1.07
N CYS A 156 -1.88 -11.17 -1.28
CA CYS A 156 -1.39 -9.80 -1.40
C CYS A 156 -1.03 -9.54 -2.85
N THR A 157 -1.95 -8.95 -3.61
CA THR A 157 -1.73 -8.80 -5.05
C THR A 157 -0.77 -7.66 -5.37
N ALA A 158 -0.70 -6.63 -4.54
CA ALA A 158 -0.01 -5.37 -4.83
C ALA A 158 -0.42 -4.79 -6.20
N GLY A 159 -1.65 -5.08 -6.67
CA GLY A 159 -2.15 -4.73 -7.99
C GLY A 159 -1.56 -5.54 -9.16
N PHE A 160 -0.76 -6.58 -8.91
CA PHE A 160 -0.25 -7.51 -9.93
C PHE A 160 -1.17 -8.70 -10.10
N GLY A 161 -1.56 -8.98 -11.35
CA GLY A 161 -2.39 -10.15 -11.64
C GLY A 161 -1.69 -11.50 -11.38
N GLU A 162 -0.35 -11.55 -11.51
CA GLU A 162 0.46 -12.76 -11.23
C GLU A 162 0.39 -13.20 -9.76
N LEU A 163 0.04 -12.30 -8.84
CA LEU A 163 -0.06 -12.56 -7.40
C LEU A 163 -1.50 -12.87 -6.94
N ILE A 164 -2.44 -13.05 -7.89
CA ILE A 164 -3.80 -13.51 -7.61
C ILE A 164 -3.82 -15.03 -7.41
N ASP A 165 -4.57 -15.48 -6.40
CA ASP A 165 -4.66 -16.87 -5.94
C ASP A 165 -3.32 -17.39 -5.39
N VAL A 166 -2.56 -16.51 -4.73
CA VAL A 166 -1.29 -16.79 -4.06
C VAL A 166 -1.41 -16.36 -2.59
N PRO A 167 -2.14 -17.15 -1.76
CA PRO A 167 -2.44 -16.75 -0.41
C PRO A 167 -1.21 -16.84 0.51
N TRP A 168 -1.14 -15.92 1.46
CA TRP A 168 -0.07 -15.87 2.45
C TRP A 168 -0.23 -16.94 3.52
N ARG A 169 0.89 -17.46 4.03
CA ARG A 169 0.88 -18.57 5.01
C ARG A 169 0.62 -18.13 6.45
N ALA A 170 0.86 -16.86 6.75
CA ALA A 170 0.74 -16.29 8.08
C ALA A 170 0.38 -14.80 7.99
N ASP A 171 -0.15 -14.27 9.09
CA ASP A 171 -0.29 -12.83 9.29
C ASP A 171 1.11 -12.20 9.42
N SER A 172 1.26 -10.95 8.97
CA SER A 172 2.45 -10.15 9.28
C SER A 172 2.65 -10.02 10.79
N VAL A 173 3.89 -9.85 11.23
CA VAL A 173 4.20 -9.67 12.66
C VAL A 173 3.41 -8.51 13.25
N LEU A 174 3.31 -7.38 12.54
CA LEU A 174 2.54 -6.24 13.00
C LEU A 174 1.04 -6.55 13.16
N VAL A 175 0.45 -7.32 12.23
CA VAL A 175 -0.95 -7.74 12.35
C VAL A 175 -1.16 -8.72 13.51
N GLN A 176 -0.24 -9.67 13.72
CA GLN A 176 -0.30 -10.59 14.87
C GLN A 176 -0.34 -9.80 16.19
N VAL A 177 0.56 -8.83 16.34
CA VAL A 177 0.63 -7.96 17.52
C VAL A 177 -0.63 -7.10 17.66
N LEU A 178 -1.16 -6.54 16.57
CA LEU A 178 -2.39 -5.76 16.62
C LEU A 178 -3.57 -6.60 17.14
N LYS A 179 -3.74 -7.81 16.59
CA LYS A 179 -4.79 -8.74 17.05
C LYS A 179 -4.59 -9.12 18.52
N SER A 180 -3.35 -9.38 18.97
CA SER A 180 -3.07 -9.71 20.37
C SER A 180 -3.32 -8.54 21.33
N LYS A 181 -3.21 -7.29 20.85
CA LYS A 181 -3.57 -6.08 21.60
C LYS A 181 -5.07 -5.78 21.59
N GLY A 182 -5.88 -6.66 20.99
CA GLY A 182 -7.33 -6.57 20.97
C GLY A 182 -7.89 -5.72 19.83
N ALA A 183 -7.07 -5.32 18.86
CA ALA A 183 -7.54 -4.63 17.67
C ALA A 183 -8.27 -5.59 16.72
N ILE A 184 -9.18 -5.06 15.91
CA ILE A 184 -9.98 -5.83 14.95
C ILE A 184 -9.65 -5.36 13.53
N PRO A 185 -8.70 -6.03 12.83
CA PRO A 185 -8.61 -5.90 11.38
C PRO A 185 -9.96 -6.23 10.73
N PHE A 186 -10.52 -5.32 9.93
CA PHE A 186 -11.87 -5.54 9.35
C PHE A 186 -11.97 -5.39 7.84
N VAL A 187 -11.09 -4.61 7.21
CA VAL A 187 -11.04 -4.45 5.76
C VAL A 187 -9.60 -4.30 5.27
N ARG A 188 -9.40 -4.63 4.00
CA ARG A 188 -8.19 -4.31 3.27
C ARG A 188 -8.42 -3.12 2.35
N THR A 189 -7.43 -2.26 2.23
CA THR A 189 -7.54 -1.03 1.44
C THR A 189 -6.64 -1.00 0.22
N ASN A 190 -7.10 -0.24 -0.77
CA ASN A 190 -6.54 -0.20 -2.10
C ASN A 190 -5.18 0.51 -2.14
N LEU A 191 -4.39 0.12 -3.15
CA LEU A 191 -3.06 0.63 -3.44
C LEU A 191 -2.88 0.77 -4.96
N PRO A 192 -1.95 1.61 -5.44
CA PRO A 192 -1.57 1.59 -6.84
C PRO A 192 -0.77 0.34 -7.18
N GLN A 193 -0.84 -0.10 -8.44
CA GLN A 193 -0.08 -1.27 -8.91
C GLN A 193 1.41 -1.13 -8.60
N GLY A 194 1.99 -2.17 -7.98
CA GLY A 194 3.37 -2.22 -7.52
C GLY A 194 3.70 -1.27 -6.37
N MET A 195 2.73 -0.53 -5.84
CA MET A 195 2.92 0.52 -4.83
C MET A 195 3.84 1.66 -5.25
N ARG A 196 4.08 1.84 -6.57
CA ARG A 196 5.00 2.83 -7.16
C ARG A 196 4.29 4.04 -7.76
N SER A 197 3.26 4.56 -7.06
CA SER A 197 2.57 5.79 -7.47
C SER A 197 2.09 6.57 -6.25
N PHE A 198 2.00 7.88 -6.43
CA PHE A 198 1.37 8.81 -5.48
C PHE A 198 -0.11 9.07 -5.81
N ALA A 199 -0.65 8.42 -6.83
CA ALA A 199 -2.08 8.17 -7.01
C ALA A 199 -2.42 6.74 -6.57
N CYS A 200 -3.69 6.33 -6.65
CA CYS A 200 -4.14 5.02 -6.17
C CYS A 200 -5.05 4.35 -7.18
N ALA A 201 -4.46 3.58 -8.11
CA ALA A 201 -5.20 2.80 -9.09
C ALA A 201 -4.44 1.54 -9.48
N ASN A 202 -5.17 0.44 -9.67
CA ASN A 202 -4.63 -0.79 -10.23
C ASN A 202 -5.69 -1.53 -11.06
N PRO A 203 -5.29 -2.48 -11.91
CA PRO A 203 -6.21 -3.19 -12.80
C PRO A 203 -7.23 -4.10 -12.11
N ILE A 204 -6.95 -4.54 -10.89
CA ILE A 204 -7.77 -5.52 -10.15
C ILE A 204 -8.96 -4.84 -9.49
N TYR A 205 -8.69 -3.76 -8.76
CA TYR A 205 -9.68 -3.08 -7.93
C TYR A 205 -10.09 -1.71 -8.49
N GLY A 206 -9.43 -1.22 -9.54
CA GLY A 206 -9.71 0.08 -10.14
C GLY A 206 -9.07 1.26 -9.40
N GLU A 207 -9.57 2.46 -9.69
CA GLU A 207 -9.10 3.72 -9.12
C GLU A 207 -9.82 4.06 -7.80
N THR A 208 -9.06 4.50 -6.81
CA THR A 208 -9.57 5.09 -5.57
C THR A 208 -9.61 6.61 -5.70
N HIS A 209 -10.65 7.24 -5.17
CA HIS A 209 -10.86 8.69 -5.22
C HIS A 209 -10.75 9.35 -3.83
N SER A 210 -10.42 10.64 -3.82
CA SER A 210 -10.38 11.43 -2.59
C SER A 210 -11.76 11.52 -1.92
N PRO A 211 -11.85 11.38 -0.59
CA PRO A 211 -13.10 11.54 0.15
C PRO A 211 -13.50 13.02 0.29
N LEU A 212 -12.56 13.95 0.12
CA LEU A 212 -12.75 15.38 0.28
C LEU A 212 -13.28 16.05 -0.98
N LEU A 213 -12.75 15.66 -2.16
CA LEU A 213 -13.07 16.29 -3.43
C LEU A 213 -13.19 15.26 -4.56
N LYS A 214 -14.36 15.23 -5.21
CA LYS A 214 -14.62 14.36 -6.36
C LYS A 214 -13.63 14.66 -7.50
N GLY A 215 -13.12 13.61 -8.15
CA GLY A 215 -12.18 13.73 -9.27
C GLY A 215 -10.74 14.05 -8.87
N ARG A 216 -10.41 14.03 -7.57
CA ARG A 216 -9.02 14.14 -7.07
C ARG A 216 -8.52 12.79 -6.58
N ALA A 217 -7.23 12.54 -6.73
CA ALA A 217 -6.58 11.36 -6.16
C ALA A 217 -6.52 11.47 -4.63
N PRO A 218 -6.63 10.36 -3.89
CA PRO A 218 -6.51 10.33 -2.44
C PRO A 218 -5.04 10.38 -1.97
N GLY A 219 -4.08 10.47 -2.88
CA GLY A 219 -2.67 10.23 -2.61
C GLY A 219 -2.32 8.74 -2.72
N GLY A 220 -1.07 8.38 -2.45
CA GLY A 220 -0.60 7.00 -2.57
C GLY A 220 0.81 6.82 -2.03
N SER A 221 1.29 5.59 -1.84
CA SER A 221 0.62 4.34 -2.23
C SER A 221 -0.40 3.78 -1.22
N SER A 222 -0.54 4.35 -0.02
CA SER A 222 -1.59 3.95 0.94
C SER A 222 -2.87 4.77 0.71
N GLY A 223 -3.29 4.90 -0.55
CA GLY A 223 -4.41 5.77 -0.95
C GLY A 223 -5.76 5.29 -0.44
N GLY A 224 -5.99 3.98 -0.39
CA GLY A 224 -7.18 3.40 0.22
C GLY A 224 -7.30 3.72 1.71
N GLU A 225 -6.22 3.61 2.48
CA GLU A 225 -6.18 4.03 3.90
C GLU A 225 -6.54 5.51 4.05
N GLY A 226 -5.89 6.38 3.26
CA GLY A 226 -6.18 7.82 3.26
C GLY A 226 -7.64 8.12 2.99
N ALA A 227 -8.20 7.51 1.95
CA ALA A 227 -9.58 7.74 1.54
C ALA A 227 -10.59 7.21 2.58
N LEU A 228 -10.36 6.02 3.12
CA LEU A 228 -11.25 5.39 4.07
C LEU A 228 -11.27 6.13 5.41
N ILE A 229 -10.09 6.47 5.95
CA ILE A 229 -9.97 7.20 7.23
C ILE A 229 -10.45 8.65 7.06
N GLY A 230 -10.06 9.33 5.98
CA GLY A 230 -10.46 10.72 5.72
C GLY A 230 -11.96 10.89 5.47
N GLY A 231 -12.63 9.86 4.95
CA GLY A 231 -14.10 9.82 4.87
C GLY A 231 -14.78 9.26 6.12
N GLY A 232 -14.02 8.90 7.16
CA GLY A 232 -14.52 8.39 8.43
C GLY A 232 -15.03 6.94 8.40
N GLY A 233 -14.70 6.16 7.37
CA GLY A 233 -15.00 4.73 7.26
C GLY A 233 -14.02 3.84 8.06
N SER A 234 -12.95 4.40 8.61
CA SER A 234 -12.05 3.76 9.56
C SER A 234 -11.52 4.80 10.55
N ILE A 235 -11.20 4.40 11.78
CA ILE A 235 -10.64 5.31 12.79
C ILE A 235 -9.11 5.25 12.87
N LEU A 236 -8.55 4.09 12.54
CA LEU A 236 -7.13 3.77 12.63
C LEU A 236 -6.79 2.80 11.51
N GLY A 237 -5.62 2.96 10.90
CA GLY A 237 -5.20 2.06 9.84
C GLY A 237 -3.69 1.96 9.72
N VAL A 238 -3.25 0.98 8.92
CA VAL A 238 -1.83 0.67 8.70
C VAL A 238 -1.50 0.85 7.23
N GLY A 239 -0.52 1.70 6.96
CA GLY A 239 0.07 1.88 5.64
C GLY A 239 1.57 1.59 5.62
N SER A 240 2.19 1.76 4.45
CA SER A 240 3.64 1.63 4.26
C SER A 240 4.23 2.83 3.51
N ASP A 241 5.46 3.23 3.86
CA ASP A 241 6.12 4.44 3.36
C ASP A 241 7.63 4.23 3.17
N ILE A 242 8.06 4.36 1.91
CA ILE A 242 9.47 4.43 1.49
C ILE A 242 9.83 5.85 0.98
N GLY A 243 8.87 6.52 0.33
CA GLY A 243 9.06 7.82 -0.31
C GLY A 243 7.93 8.82 -0.08
N GLY A 244 7.06 8.58 0.90
CA GLY A 244 5.90 9.42 1.23
C GLY A 244 4.58 8.67 1.35
N SER A 245 4.54 7.36 1.12
CA SER A 245 3.30 6.62 0.88
C SER A 245 2.31 6.50 2.06
N ILE A 246 2.67 6.95 3.28
CA ILE A 246 1.72 7.17 4.39
C ILE A 246 1.41 8.67 4.49
N ARG A 247 2.43 9.53 4.37
CA ARG A 247 2.32 10.99 4.55
C ARG A 247 1.55 11.70 3.44
N ILE A 248 1.72 11.28 2.18
CA ILE A 248 1.04 11.84 1.00
C ILE A 248 -0.46 11.59 1.07
N PRO A 249 -0.96 10.35 1.25
CA PRO A 249 -2.41 10.16 1.39
C PRO A 249 -2.98 10.83 2.63
N ALA A 250 -2.20 10.94 3.72
CA ALA A 250 -2.60 11.70 4.89
C ALA A 250 -2.81 13.20 4.58
N CYS A 251 -1.85 13.81 3.87
CA CYS A 251 -1.96 15.18 3.41
C CYS A 251 -3.15 15.41 2.46
N TYR A 252 -3.38 14.48 1.53
CA TYR A 252 -4.41 14.64 0.49
C TYR A 252 -5.83 14.38 1.01
N CYS A 253 -5.96 13.55 2.04
CA CYS A 253 -7.25 13.20 2.65
C CYS A 253 -7.53 13.92 3.98
N GLY A 254 -6.63 14.79 4.43
CA GLY A 254 -6.83 15.62 5.62
C GLY A 254 -6.80 14.84 6.93
N ILE A 255 -5.89 13.87 7.05
CA ILE A 255 -5.75 13.01 8.24
C ILE A 255 -4.32 13.04 8.79
N TYR A 256 -4.11 12.39 9.92
CA TYR A 256 -2.80 12.28 10.57
C TYR A 256 -2.13 10.96 10.22
N ALA A 257 -0.80 10.99 10.22
CA ALA A 257 0.03 9.84 9.89
C ALA A 257 1.39 9.96 10.56
N LEU A 258 1.96 8.81 10.91
CA LEU A 258 3.35 8.72 11.33
C LEU A 258 4.08 7.74 10.42
N LYS A 259 5.20 8.19 9.85
CA LYS A 259 6.23 7.32 9.29
C LYS A 259 7.34 7.15 10.33
N PRO A 260 7.40 6.02 11.08
CA PRO A 260 8.47 5.78 12.03
C PRO A 260 9.86 5.73 11.37
N THR A 261 10.90 5.63 12.20
CA THR A 261 12.22 5.23 11.74
C THR A 261 12.13 3.85 11.10
N ALA A 262 12.80 3.62 9.97
CA ALA A 262 12.84 2.30 9.37
C ALA A 262 13.45 1.28 10.35
N GLY A 263 12.85 0.10 10.44
CA GLY A 263 13.20 -0.91 11.44
C GLY A 263 12.67 -0.64 12.85
N ARG A 264 11.82 0.38 13.04
CA ARG A 264 11.14 0.59 14.34
C ARG A 264 9.94 -0.34 14.54
N LEU A 265 9.29 -0.73 13.44
CA LEU A 265 8.24 -1.74 13.40
C LEU A 265 8.71 -2.87 12.48
N SER A 266 8.31 -4.09 12.79
CA SER A 266 8.61 -5.26 11.95
C SER A 266 7.93 -5.14 10.59
N LEU A 267 8.65 -5.56 9.54
CA LEU A 267 8.10 -5.78 8.20
C LEU A 267 7.99 -7.27 7.85
N ILE A 268 8.32 -8.17 8.78
CA ILE A 268 8.21 -9.60 8.56
C ILE A 268 6.75 -9.95 8.26
N GLY A 269 6.55 -10.58 7.12
CA GLY A 269 5.23 -10.96 6.68
C GLY A 269 4.44 -9.82 6.01
N SER A 270 5.09 -8.74 5.57
CA SER A 270 4.47 -7.71 4.72
C SER A 270 5.05 -7.72 3.31
N PHE A 271 4.23 -7.32 2.32
CA PHE A 271 4.69 -7.23 0.94
C PHE A 271 5.56 -6.00 0.75
N GLU A 272 6.82 -6.23 0.39
CA GLU A 272 7.74 -5.19 -0.01
C GLU A 272 7.79 -5.15 -1.54
N ALA A 273 7.65 -3.95 -2.12
CA ALA A 273 7.50 -3.80 -3.57
C ALA A 273 8.64 -4.43 -4.36
N ASP A 274 9.85 -4.49 -3.80
CA ASP A 274 11.01 -5.13 -4.44
C ASP A 274 11.00 -6.66 -4.31
N ALA A 275 9.88 -7.27 -3.91
CA ALA A 275 9.66 -8.71 -3.86
C ALA A 275 10.80 -9.48 -3.16
N GLY A 276 11.31 -8.93 -2.05
CA GLY A 276 12.42 -9.54 -1.31
C GLY A 276 13.80 -9.44 -1.98
N CYS A 277 13.99 -8.61 -3.01
CA CYS A 277 15.25 -8.49 -3.76
C CYS A 277 16.36 -7.71 -3.05
N GLY A 278 16.31 -7.61 -1.70
CA GLY A 278 17.45 -7.17 -0.92
C GLY A 278 17.88 -5.71 -1.15
N GLN A 279 16.99 -4.85 -1.66
CA GLN A 279 17.25 -3.41 -1.60
C GLN A 279 17.42 -3.02 -0.13
N GLN A 280 18.51 -2.31 0.20
CA GLN A 280 18.79 -1.86 1.57
C GLN A 280 19.14 -0.37 1.64
N LEU A 281 19.18 0.33 0.50
CA LEU A 281 19.65 1.72 0.41
C LEU A 281 18.68 2.71 1.07
N VAL A 282 17.39 2.55 0.79
CA VAL A 282 16.28 3.34 1.35
C VAL A 282 15.22 2.36 1.82
N LYS A 283 15.22 2.08 3.12
CA LYS A 283 14.32 1.11 3.72
C LYS A 283 12.90 1.66 3.82
N SER A 284 11.92 0.81 3.55
CA SER A 284 10.51 1.11 3.82
C SER A 284 10.21 0.97 5.33
N THR A 285 9.04 1.44 5.74
CA THR A 285 8.47 1.18 7.07
C THR A 285 6.97 1.11 6.96
N GLU A 286 6.33 0.36 7.85
CA GLU A 286 4.91 0.50 8.14
C GLU A 286 4.70 1.58 9.20
N GLY A 287 3.48 2.09 9.28
CA GLY A 287 3.12 3.12 10.26
C GLY A 287 1.61 3.42 10.27
N PRO A 288 1.13 4.01 11.37
CA PRO A 288 -0.28 4.28 11.54
C PRO A 288 -0.75 5.51 10.76
N LEU A 289 -2.02 5.46 10.34
CA LEU A 289 -2.82 6.58 9.87
C LEU A 289 -4.09 6.67 10.73
N GLY A 290 -4.60 7.87 10.96
CA GLY A 290 -5.82 8.05 11.74
C GLY A 290 -6.31 9.49 11.78
N ARG A 291 -7.45 9.74 12.44
CA ARG A 291 -8.12 11.05 12.44
C ARG A 291 -7.59 12.03 13.48
N ASP A 292 -6.73 11.57 14.38
CA ASP A 292 -6.15 12.36 15.45
C ASP A 292 -4.75 11.85 15.81
N VAL A 293 -3.96 12.66 16.52
CA VAL A 293 -2.61 12.27 16.95
C VAL A 293 -2.67 11.19 18.05
N SER A 294 -3.72 11.19 18.88
CA SER A 294 -3.86 10.23 19.98
C SER A 294 -3.97 8.78 19.52
N CYS A 295 -4.63 8.50 18.39
CA CYS A 295 -4.71 7.15 17.84
C CYS A 295 -3.35 6.67 17.34
N LEU A 296 -2.52 7.56 16.78
CA LEU A 296 -1.16 7.22 16.35
C LEU A 296 -0.29 6.88 17.57
N VAL A 297 -0.42 7.66 18.65
CA VAL A 297 0.30 7.43 19.91
C VAL A 297 -0.13 6.09 20.53
N GLN A 298 -1.44 5.87 20.65
CA GLN A 298 -2.00 4.63 21.22
C GLN A 298 -1.60 3.40 20.39
N PHE A 299 -1.57 3.51 19.06
CA PHE A 299 -1.06 2.48 18.17
C PHE A 299 0.42 2.19 18.46
N MET A 300 1.28 3.21 18.41
CA MET A 300 2.72 3.04 18.58
C MET A 300 3.06 2.48 19.96
N GLU A 301 2.37 2.93 21.00
CA GLU A 301 2.54 2.41 22.37
C GLU A 301 2.11 0.94 22.49
N ALA A 302 0.99 0.56 21.85
CA ALA A 302 0.48 -0.81 21.89
C ALA A 302 1.41 -1.81 21.19
N VAL A 303 1.97 -1.44 20.03
CA VAL A 303 2.75 -2.37 19.19
C VAL A 303 4.23 -2.44 19.56
N LEU A 304 4.80 -1.39 20.17
CA LEU A 304 6.18 -1.37 20.67
C LEU A 304 6.30 -2.12 22.00
N CYS A 305 6.06 -3.42 21.93
CA CYS A 305 5.94 -4.33 23.07
C CYS A 305 6.83 -5.57 22.91
N GLN A 306 7.04 -6.31 24.01
CA GLN A 306 7.92 -7.48 24.05
C GLN A 306 7.55 -8.52 22.98
N GLU A 307 6.27 -8.78 22.79
CA GLU A 307 5.77 -9.74 21.80
C GLU A 307 6.22 -9.42 20.37
N MET A 308 6.22 -8.14 19.96
CA MET A 308 6.73 -7.75 18.63
C MET A 308 8.24 -8.01 18.53
N PHE A 309 8.98 -7.70 19.59
CA PHE A 309 10.43 -7.88 19.64
C PHE A 309 10.84 -9.36 19.67
N ASP A 310 10.01 -10.23 20.25
CA ASP A 310 10.21 -11.67 20.26
C ASP A 310 9.92 -12.29 18.89
N LEU A 311 8.87 -11.82 18.21
CA LEU A 311 8.50 -12.26 16.85
C LEU A 311 9.49 -11.79 15.78
N ASP A 312 10.16 -10.66 16.00
CA ASP A 312 11.17 -10.10 15.09
C ASP A 312 12.38 -9.54 15.86
N SER A 313 13.35 -10.43 16.11
CA SER A 313 14.62 -10.10 16.75
C SER A 313 15.50 -9.10 15.98
N SER A 314 15.16 -8.77 14.72
CA SER A 314 15.86 -7.74 13.95
C SER A 314 15.40 -6.31 14.30
N THR A 315 14.24 -6.17 14.94
CA THR A 315 13.71 -4.90 15.42
C THR A 315 14.33 -4.55 16.78
N PRO A 316 14.95 -3.37 16.96
CA PRO A 316 15.50 -2.98 18.26
C PRO A 316 14.41 -2.93 19.35
N PRO A 317 14.61 -3.57 20.52
CA PRO A 317 13.59 -3.67 21.57
C PRO A 317 13.47 -2.38 22.39
N ILE A 318 13.06 -1.30 21.72
CA ILE A 318 12.92 0.04 22.31
C ILE A 318 11.43 0.31 22.52
N PRO A 319 10.92 0.22 23.76
CA PRO A 319 9.51 0.47 24.04
C PRO A 319 9.13 1.93 23.73
N PHE A 320 7.83 2.19 23.66
CA PHE A 320 7.34 3.56 23.61
C PHE A 320 7.67 4.26 24.94
N ARG A 321 8.28 5.44 24.85
CA ARG A 321 8.71 6.24 26.00
C ARG A 321 7.70 7.32 26.28
N ARG A 322 6.69 7.00 27.09
CA ARG A 322 5.56 7.88 27.40
C ARG A 322 6.02 9.18 28.07
N GLU A 323 7.01 9.09 28.93
CA GLU A 323 7.65 10.22 29.58
C GLU A 323 8.28 11.21 28.58
N MET A 324 8.78 10.74 27.44
CA MET A 324 9.29 11.64 26.39
C MET A 324 8.18 12.31 25.59
N TYR A 325 7.06 11.61 25.39
CA TYR A 325 5.90 12.15 24.68
C TYR A 325 5.16 13.21 25.52
N GLU A 326 5.04 12.98 26.83
CA GLU A 326 4.32 13.86 27.76
C GLU A 326 5.19 15.02 28.28
N ASN A 327 6.52 14.96 28.13
CA ASN A 327 7.41 16.03 28.58
C ASN A 327 7.43 17.21 27.60
N TRP A 328 6.43 18.08 27.71
CA TRP A 328 6.31 19.31 26.95
C TRP A 328 7.23 20.40 27.51
N LYS A 329 8.25 20.75 26.73
CA LYS A 329 9.11 21.93 26.96
C LYS A 329 9.20 22.75 25.68
N PRO A 330 9.49 24.06 25.76
CA PRO A 330 9.83 24.86 24.58
C PRO A 330 10.86 24.13 23.71
N LEU A 331 10.58 24.07 22.41
CA LEU A 331 11.37 23.30 21.44
C LEU A 331 12.09 24.28 20.50
N LYS A 332 13.23 23.84 19.97
CA LYS A 332 13.89 24.48 18.83
C LYS A 332 13.54 23.70 17.56
N ILE A 333 12.72 24.28 16.70
CA ILE A 333 12.11 23.61 15.55
C ILE A 333 12.69 24.20 14.26
N GLY A 334 13.33 23.36 13.45
CA GLY A 334 13.72 23.72 12.09
C GLY A 334 12.52 23.75 11.16
N TYR A 335 12.39 24.78 10.32
CA TYR A 335 11.35 24.85 9.28
C TYR A 335 11.93 25.24 7.91
N TYR A 336 11.23 24.87 6.84
CA TYR A 336 11.55 25.28 5.47
C TYR A 336 10.27 25.27 4.63
N VAL A 337 10.22 26.12 3.60
CA VAL A 337 9.12 26.14 2.60
C VAL A 337 9.60 25.75 1.20
N TYR A 338 10.89 25.55 1.03
CA TYR A 338 11.50 25.08 -0.21
C TYR A 338 12.64 24.12 0.11
N ASP A 339 12.68 23.01 -0.61
CA ASP A 339 13.62 21.91 -0.38
C ASP A 339 14.72 21.81 -1.43
N ASP A 340 14.95 22.85 -2.25
CA ASP A 340 15.87 22.81 -3.41
C ASP A 340 15.49 21.78 -4.50
N CYS A 341 14.33 21.12 -4.39
CA CYS A 341 13.85 20.13 -5.35
C CYS A 341 12.56 20.60 -6.03
N THR A 342 11.49 20.80 -5.26
CA THR A 342 10.17 21.12 -5.79
C THR A 342 9.67 22.43 -5.18
N ARG A 343 9.22 23.37 -6.02
CA ARG A 343 8.58 24.59 -5.52
C ARG A 343 7.31 24.22 -4.76
N CYS A 344 7.16 24.76 -3.56
CA CYS A 344 5.95 24.60 -2.79
C CYS A 344 4.79 25.32 -3.45
N VAL A 345 3.59 24.73 -3.41
CA VAL A 345 2.39 25.41 -3.87
C VAL A 345 1.96 26.45 -2.81
N PRO A 346 1.37 27.59 -3.21
CA PRO A 346 1.08 28.70 -2.29
C PRO A 346 0.25 28.30 -1.06
N ALA A 347 -0.69 27.35 -1.21
CA ALA A 347 -1.51 26.87 -0.11
C ALA A 347 -0.70 26.11 0.96
N VAL A 348 0.29 25.31 0.55
CA VAL A 348 1.14 24.52 1.46
C VAL A 348 2.16 25.42 2.14
N GLU A 349 2.77 26.36 1.41
CA GLU A 349 3.66 27.36 1.98
C GLU A 349 2.94 28.16 3.07
N ARG A 350 1.73 28.65 2.79
CA ARG A 350 0.90 29.34 3.78
C ARG A 350 0.60 28.46 4.99
N ALA A 351 0.32 27.17 4.81
CA ALA A 351 0.06 26.26 5.92
C ALA A 351 1.29 26.10 6.84
N VAL A 352 2.48 25.97 6.26
CA VAL A 352 3.75 25.93 7.01
C VAL A 352 3.95 27.24 7.78
N MET A 353 3.71 28.40 7.15
CA MET A 353 3.88 29.70 7.80
C MET A 353 2.87 29.93 8.93
N LEU A 354 1.63 29.44 8.79
CA LEU A 354 0.62 29.46 9.86
C LEU A 354 1.03 28.55 11.03
N ALA A 355 1.53 27.34 10.74
CA ALA A 355 2.04 26.44 11.77
C ALA A 355 3.23 27.08 12.50
N LYS A 356 4.15 27.72 11.75
CA LYS A 356 5.29 28.45 12.32
C LYS A 356 4.83 29.51 13.31
N ALA A 357 3.95 30.41 12.87
CA ALA A 357 3.46 31.50 13.71
C ALA A 357 2.70 30.99 14.95
N THR A 358 1.96 29.89 14.82
CA THR A 358 1.26 29.25 15.94
C THR A 358 2.24 28.66 16.95
N LEU A 359 3.28 27.96 16.49
CA LEU A 359 4.30 27.39 17.36
C LEU A 359 5.13 28.47 18.08
N GLU A 360 5.44 29.59 17.41
CA GLU A 360 6.12 30.74 18.05
C GLU A 360 5.25 31.33 19.18
N LYS A 361 3.93 31.48 18.96
CA LYS A 361 2.98 31.94 19.99
C LYS A 361 2.89 30.99 21.20
N LEU A 362 3.09 29.70 20.98
CA LEU A 362 3.14 28.69 22.05
C LEU A 362 4.50 28.65 22.79
N GLY A 363 5.44 29.53 22.44
CA GLY A 363 6.72 29.66 23.11
C GLY A 363 7.85 28.82 22.52
N HIS A 364 7.66 28.18 21.37
CA HIS A 364 8.73 27.47 20.67
C HIS A 364 9.65 28.44 19.90
N THR A 365 10.91 28.05 19.71
CA THR A 365 11.86 28.78 18.87
C THR A 365 11.89 28.14 17.48
N LEU A 366 11.63 28.93 16.44
CA LEU A 366 11.65 28.46 15.06
C LEU A 366 12.85 29.00 14.30
N VAL A 367 13.55 28.10 13.59
CA VAL A 367 14.77 28.41 12.85
C VAL A 367 14.60 27.95 11.42
N GLU A 368 14.78 28.85 10.46
CA GLU A 368 14.78 28.46 9.06
C GLU A 368 15.99 27.57 8.78
N ILE A 369 15.75 26.44 8.12
CA ILE A 369 16.78 25.49 7.72
C ILE A 369 16.72 25.27 6.22
N LYS A 370 17.86 24.87 5.66
CA LYS A 370 17.93 24.43 4.26
C LYS A 370 18.21 22.94 4.21
N PRO A 371 17.30 22.12 3.64
CA PRO A 371 17.58 20.70 3.44
C PRO A 371 18.87 20.50 2.63
N TYR A 372 19.80 19.71 3.17
CA TYR A 372 21.09 19.49 2.52
C TYR A 372 20.94 18.53 1.33
N LYS A 373 21.20 19.03 0.11
CA LYS A 373 21.28 18.23 -1.12
C LYS A 373 20.04 17.34 -1.37
N ALA A 374 18.83 17.82 -1.07
CA ALA A 374 17.62 17.00 -1.17
C ALA A 374 17.34 16.50 -2.60
N PHE A 375 17.49 17.34 -3.63
CA PHE A 375 17.34 16.91 -5.03
C PHE A 375 18.36 15.80 -5.40
N TYR A 376 19.61 15.96 -4.97
CA TYR A 376 20.63 14.93 -5.16
C TYR A 376 20.25 13.63 -4.45
N ALA A 377 19.76 13.69 -3.21
CA ALA A 377 19.36 12.51 -2.46
C ALA A 377 18.16 11.79 -3.11
N PHE A 378 17.20 12.55 -3.63
CA PHE A 378 16.06 12.02 -4.39
C PHE A 378 16.52 11.25 -5.63
N ILE A 379 17.38 11.87 -6.47
CA ILE A 379 17.87 11.26 -7.71
C ILE A 379 18.83 10.09 -7.45
N LYS A 380 19.71 10.19 -6.44
CA LYS A 380 20.81 9.22 -6.24
C LYS A 380 20.48 8.08 -5.28
N PHE A 381 19.51 8.26 -4.40
CA PHE A 381 19.14 7.22 -3.44
C PHE A 381 17.72 6.71 -3.67
N LEU A 382 16.72 7.60 -3.72
CA LEU A 382 15.33 7.16 -3.82
C LEU A 382 15.03 6.54 -5.18
N ILE A 383 15.34 7.20 -6.31
CA ILE A 383 15.03 6.63 -7.63
C ILE A 383 15.69 5.24 -7.82
N PRO A 384 17.00 5.04 -7.59
CA PRO A 384 17.63 3.72 -7.70
C PRO A 384 17.02 2.68 -6.75
N ALA A 385 16.64 3.09 -5.55
CA ALA A 385 15.92 2.24 -4.60
C ALA A 385 14.56 1.76 -5.15
N LEU A 386 13.85 2.60 -5.92
CA LEU A 386 12.55 2.23 -6.49
C LEU A 386 12.65 1.25 -7.68
N ILE A 387 13.82 1.11 -8.30
CA ILE A 387 14.05 0.29 -9.50
C ILE A 387 15.03 -0.87 -9.25
N GLY A 388 15.12 -1.33 -8.00
CA GLY A 388 16.07 -2.37 -7.56
C GLY A 388 16.20 -3.53 -8.54
N HIS A 389 17.43 -4.03 -8.72
CA HIS A 389 17.76 -5.11 -9.65
C HIS A 389 17.28 -4.85 -11.10
N ASP A 390 17.48 -3.62 -11.61
CA ASP A 390 17.05 -3.16 -12.94
C ASP A 390 15.55 -3.36 -13.23
N ALA A 391 14.74 -3.32 -12.16
CA ALA A 391 13.32 -3.62 -12.14
C ALA A 391 12.97 -5.01 -12.72
N ARG A 392 13.88 -6.00 -12.70
CA ARG A 392 13.63 -7.34 -13.25
C ARG A 392 12.42 -8.02 -12.60
N SER A 393 12.35 -8.00 -11.27
CA SER A 393 11.24 -8.60 -10.53
C SER A 393 9.88 -8.00 -10.92
N TYR A 394 9.84 -6.70 -11.17
CA TYR A 394 8.64 -6.03 -11.72
C TYR A 394 8.33 -6.45 -13.14
N LYS A 395 9.35 -6.55 -14.00
CA LYS A 395 9.17 -6.99 -15.39
C LYS A 395 8.62 -8.42 -15.46
N ASP A 396 9.02 -9.27 -14.53
CA ASP A 396 8.51 -10.63 -14.43
C ASP A 396 7.04 -10.64 -13.97
N LEU A 397 6.69 -9.86 -12.94
CA LEU A 397 5.30 -9.69 -12.47
C LEU A 397 4.37 -9.03 -13.50
N LEU A 398 4.92 -8.22 -14.41
CA LEU A 398 4.18 -7.51 -15.46
C LEU A 398 4.32 -8.18 -16.84
N LYS A 399 4.91 -9.38 -16.94
CA LYS A 399 5.27 -9.97 -18.23
C LYS A 399 4.08 -10.13 -19.16
N PHE A 400 2.94 -10.54 -18.59
CA PHE A 400 1.68 -10.76 -19.29
C PHE A 400 0.58 -9.77 -18.87
N ASP A 401 0.95 -8.71 -18.15
CA ASP A 401 0.04 -7.65 -17.74
C ASP A 401 0.21 -6.44 -18.68
N ASP A 402 -0.81 -6.18 -19.50
CA ASP A 402 -0.91 -4.99 -20.35
C ASP A 402 -2.00 -4.00 -19.90
N SER A 403 -2.57 -4.24 -18.71
CA SER A 403 -3.72 -3.51 -18.22
C SER A 403 -3.37 -2.16 -17.57
N CYS A 404 -2.09 -1.88 -17.32
CA CYS A 404 -1.62 -0.60 -16.81
C CYS A 404 -1.12 0.33 -17.93
N GLY A 405 -1.93 1.34 -18.29
CA GLY A 405 -1.58 2.36 -19.28
C GLY A 405 -0.41 3.26 -18.87
N LEU A 406 -0.23 3.52 -17.56
CA LEU A 406 0.81 4.40 -17.01
C LEU A 406 2.21 3.79 -17.05
N MET A 407 2.33 2.48 -16.88
CA MET A 407 3.63 1.81 -16.96
C MET A 407 4.04 1.53 -18.40
N ASN A 408 3.11 1.51 -19.35
CA ASN A 408 3.37 0.98 -20.69
C ASN A 408 4.47 1.73 -21.48
N GLU A 409 4.62 3.05 -21.40
CA GLU A 409 5.64 3.77 -22.21
C GLU A 409 7.08 3.65 -21.67
N PRO A 410 7.37 3.92 -20.38
CA PRO A 410 8.70 3.68 -19.81
C PRO A 410 9.09 2.19 -19.82
N TYR A 411 8.10 1.30 -19.64
CA TYR A 411 8.25 -0.16 -19.66
C TYR A 411 8.53 -0.71 -21.07
N LYS A 412 7.86 -0.18 -22.12
CA LYS A 412 8.18 -0.49 -23.52
C LYS A 412 9.60 -0.06 -23.86
N PHE A 413 10.06 1.10 -23.39
CA PHE A 413 11.44 1.57 -23.58
C PHE A 413 12.47 0.62 -22.91
N HIS A 414 12.15 0.08 -21.74
CA HIS A 414 13.03 -0.85 -21.01
C HIS A 414 12.95 -2.31 -21.49
N LYS A 415 11.92 -2.67 -22.27
CA LYS A 415 11.79 -3.96 -22.98
C LYS A 415 12.54 -4.01 -24.31
N LYS A 416 12.84 -2.86 -24.92
CA LYS A 416 13.72 -2.77 -26.09
C LYS A 416 15.11 -3.33 -25.72
N SER A 417 15.67 -4.19 -26.56
CA SER A 417 17.04 -4.66 -26.46
C SER A 417 18.01 -3.48 -26.37
N TYR A 418 19.23 -3.70 -25.85
CA TYR A 418 20.24 -2.64 -25.78
C TYR A 418 20.46 -1.98 -27.16
N ARG A 419 20.43 -2.77 -28.23
CA ARG A 419 20.54 -2.29 -29.62
C ARG A 419 19.38 -1.38 -30.03
N GLU A 420 18.16 -1.75 -29.68
CA GLU A 420 16.98 -0.91 -29.98
C GLU A 420 17.01 0.39 -29.17
N ARG A 421 17.39 0.35 -27.89
CA ARG A 421 17.55 1.58 -27.08
C ARG A 421 18.62 2.51 -27.65
N TRP A 422 19.76 1.95 -28.05
CA TRP A 422 20.86 2.70 -28.68
C TRP A 422 20.43 3.31 -30.01
N PHE A 423 19.69 2.57 -30.85
CA PHE A 423 19.18 3.05 -32.13
C PHE A 423 18.20 4.23 -31.97
N TRP A 424 17.28 4.16 -31.01
CA TRP A 424 16.34 5.25 -30.75
C TRP A 424 17.02 6.49 -30.15
N ALA A 425 17.98 6.31 -29.25
CA ALA A 425 18.78 7.41 -28.69
C ALA A 425 19.61 8.13 -29.77
N LYS A 426 20.14 7.39 -30.76
CA LYS A 426 20.85 7.97 -31.91
C LYS A 426 19.93 8.70 -32.89
N LEU A 427 18.66 8.32 -32.96
CA LEU A 427 17.68 8.97 -33.83
C LEU A 427 17.21 10.33 -33.26
N GLU A 428 17.16 10.46 -31.93
CA GLU A 428 16.88 11.74 -31.25
C GLU A 428 18.06 12.73 -31.32
N GLU A 429 19.31 12.25 -31.38
CA GLU A 429 20.49 13.11 -31.62
C GLU A 429 20.58 13.65 -33.07
N LEU A 430 19.76 13.13 -33.99
CA LEU A 430 19.73 13.52 -35.40
C LEU A 430 18.54 14.43 -35.76
N GLN A 431 17.72 14.82 -34.76
CA GLN A 431 16.70 15.87 -34.85
C GLN A 431 17.17 17.09 -34.06
#